data_AF-A0A9D9D733-F1
#
_entry.id   AF-A0A9D9D733-F1
#
_cell.length_a   1.000
_cell.length_b   1.000
_cell.length_c   1.000
_cell.angle_alpha   90.00
_cell.angle_beta   90.00
_cell.angle_gamma   90.00
#
_symmetry.space_group_name_H-M   'P 1'
#
loop_
_entity.id
_entity.type
_entity.pdbx_description
1 polymer ?
#
loop_
_entity_poly.entity_id
_entity_poly.type
_entity_poly.pdbx_seq_one_letter_code
_entity_poly.pdbx_strand_id
1 'polypeptide(L)'
;MNRRSILILGKNRMDLKLIRYLLKIKEIFTVEEIILNVNVPQSIYITPVYYWKKSGLKIAANEEMNSWWASFGIGVDYSLDEAVCKADVLVIFDPSIYLTQSLSRGKMIIISNDITESGGIYFSFRLNEEILLNKKLIIPDGLDYAISYFSKVLLEKLEEFKIKTLRIITNLSAAKDKLYNRLSKIYPNIDFDKVSIETSHGNFRSTKDKKAVQFEVISENKIETQKFINSLEKLDFIAFTDRRNIKEVDEVEKLLVCEYNIFYPFIISIPFLEVINDNMLRGTIYVNPQQNEIFNVIFALVKFFFPHSVNDKISKILKSSIRRI
;
A
#
# COMPACT_ATOMS: atom_id res chain seq x y z
N MET A 1 10.00 28.35 -3.84
CA MET A 1 9.80 26.92 -3.53
C MET A 1 8.66 26.43 -4.39
N ASN A 2 8.81 25.32 -5.13
CA ASN A 2 7.70 24.77 -5.90
C ASN A 2 6.64 24.24 -4.90
N ARG A 3 5.45 24.83 -4.95
CA ARG A 3 4.27 24.39 -4.21
C ARG A 3 4.00 22.94 -4.54
N ARG A 4 3.91 22.08 -3.51
CA ARG A 4 3.63 20.65 -3.67
C ARG A 4 2.16 20.36 -3.44
N SER A 5 1.48 19.82 -4.44
CA SER A 5 0.04 19.59 -4.40
C SER A 5 -0.34 18.19 -4.90
N ILE A 6 -1.33 17.60 -4.25
CA ILE A 6 -1.86 16.27 -4.58
C ILE A 6 -3.36 16.40 -4.83
N LEU A 7 -3.83 15.94 -5.99
CA LEU A 7 -5.26 15.75 -6.25
C LEU A 7 -5.60 14.26 -6.21
N ILE A 8 -6.60 13.92 -5.41
CA ILE A 8 -7.12 12.57 -5.25
C ILE A 8 -8.45 12.49 -6.00
N LEU A 9 -8.48 11.64 -7.02
CA LEU A 9 -9.66 11.30 -7.80
C LEU A 9 -10.27 10.03 -7.19
N GLY A 10 -11.21 10.26 -6.28
CA GLY A 10 -11.80 9.24 -5.43
C GLY A 10 -13.17 8.75 -5.90
N LYS A 11 -13.54 7.55 -5.44
CA LYS A 11 -14.85 6.91 -5.64
C LYS A 11 -15.20 5.89 -4.54
N ASN A 12 -14.25 5.56 -3.65
CA ASN A 12 -14.38 4.41 -2.75
C ASN A 12 -13.72 4.69 -1.37
N ARG A 13 -13.88 3.79 -0.40
CA ARG A 13 -13.33 4.03 0.96
C ARG A 13 -11.80 4.15 1.06
N MET A 14 -11.05 3.83 0.01
CA MET A 14 -9.58 3.90 0.00
C MET A 14 -9.08 5.33 -0.04
N ASP A 15 -9.72 6.19 -0.83
CA ASP A 15 -9.37 7.61 -0.90
C ASP A 15 -9.50 8.28 0.48
N LEU A 16 -10.58 8.01 1.23
CA LEU A 16 -10.81 8.51 2.57
C LEU A 16 -9.68 8.10 3.52
N LYS A 17 -9.27 6.82 3.46
CA LYS A 17 -8.17 6.33 4.28
C LYS A 17 -6.86 7.02 3.91
N LEU A 18 -6.55 7.15 2.61
CA LEU A 18 -5.35 7.85 2.14
C LEU A 18 -5.35 9.32 2.59
N ILE A 19 -6.46 10.05 2.44
CA ILE A 19 -6.58 11.46 2.84
C ILE A 19 -6.31 11.61 4.34
N ARG A 20 -6.93 10.77 5.17
CA ARG A 20 -6.69 10.78 6.62
C ARG A 20 -5.21 10.68 6.93
N TYR A 21 -4.49 9.80 6.24
CA TYR A 21 -3.05 9.64 6.42
C TYR A 21 -2.27 10.86 5.92
N LEU A 22 -2.51 11.29 4.68
CA LEU A 22 -1.81 12.43 4.09
C LEU A 22 -1.97 13.70 4.90
N LEU A 23 -3.16 13.96 5.46
CA LEU A 23 -3.39 15.11 6.35
C LEU A 23 -2.58 15.00 7.64
N LYS A 24 -2.49 13.81 8.25
CA LYS A 24 -1.69 13.59 9.45
C LYS A 24 -0.18 13.77 9.19
N ILE A 25 0.31 13.37 8.03
CA ILE A 25 1.74 13.44 7.69
C ILE A 25 2.10 14.67 6.85
N LYS A 26 1.14 15.57 6.59
CA LYS A 26 1.27 16.70 5.64
C LYS A 26 2.52 17.54 5.88
N GLU A 27 2.82 17.83 7.14
CA GLU A 27 4.00 18.61 7.55
C GLU A 27 5.32 17.88 7.28
N ILE A 28 5.40 16.60 7.66
CA ILE A 28 6.56 15.74 7.38
C ILE A 28 6.78 15.62 5.88
N PHE A 29 5.66 15.53 5.16
CA PHE A 29 5.61 15.38 3.73
C PHE A 29 5.85 16.70 2.99
N THR A 30 5.82 17.84 3.69
CA THR A 30 5.98 19.20 3.14
C THR A 30 5.14 19.40 1.87
N VAL A 31 3.92 18.87 1.90
CA VAL A 31 2.89 19.05 0.88
C VAL A 31 2.01 20.21 1.30
N GLU A 32 1.84 21.19 0.43
CA GLU A 32 1.09 22.40 0.74
C GLU A 32 -0.41 22.16 0.61
N GLU A 33 -0.82 21.37 -0.39
CA GLU A 33 -2.23 21.13 -0.68
C GLU A 33 -2.55 19.67 -0.95
N ILE A 34 -3.63 19.23 -0.31
CA ILE A 34 -4.28 17.96 -0.60
C ILE A 34 -5.69 18.33 -1.06
N ILE A 35 -6.03 17.93 -2.27
CA ILE A 35 -7.29 18.23 -2.93
C ILE A 35 -8.03 16.90 -3.13
N LEU A 36 -9.30 16.83 -2.74
CA LEU A 36 -10.17 15.70 -3.03
C LEU A 36 -11.21 16.10 -4.08
N ASN A 37 -11.29 15.33 -5.16
CA ASN A 37 -12.44 15.40 -6.07
C ASN A 37 -13.60 14.58 -5.50
N VAL A 38 -14.77 15.21 -5.40
CA VAL A 38 -16.01 14.66 -4.83
C VAL A 38 -17.20 14.76 -5.80
N ASN A 39 -16.98 14.44 -7.08
CA ASN A 39 -18.03 14.46 -8.10
C ASN A 39 -19.11 13.37 -7.95
N VAL A 40 -18.98 12.46 -6.98
CA VAL A 40 -20.01 11.44 -6.69
C VAL A 40 -20.57 11.70 -5.29
N PRO A 41 -21.87 12.04 -5.16
CA PRO A 41 -22.47 12.31 -3.87
C PRO A 41 -22.62 10.99 -3.10
N GLN A 42 -21.74 10.76 -2.12
CA GLN A 42 -21.90 9.66 -1.19
C GLN A 42 -21.88 10.20 0.24
N SER A 43 -22.92 9.85 1.01
CA SER A 43 -23.10 10.30 2.39
C SER A 43 -21.91 9.96 3.30
N ILE A 44 -21.16 8.90 2.96
CA ILE A 44 -19.94 8.50 3.68
C ILE A 44 -18.83 9.56 3.66
N TYR A 45 -18.81 10.47 2.68
CA TYR A 45 -17.82 11.54 2.60
C TYR A 45 -18.16 12.76 3.46
N ILE A 46 -19.44 12.99 3.78
CA ILE A 46 -19.90 14.25 4.39
C ILE A 46 -19.16 14.52 5.70
N THR A 47 -19.28 13.61 6.66
CA THR A 47 -18.69 13.80 7.99
C THR A 47 -17.16 13.90 7.94
N PRO A 48 -16.42 12.97 7.28
CA PRO A 48 -14.97 13.10 7.18
C PRO A 48 -14.52 14.40 6.50
N VAL A 49 -15.11 14.76 5.37
CA VAL A 49 -14.73 15.95 4.61
C VAL A 49 -14.98 17.23 5.40
N TYR A 50 -16.12 17.33 6.10
CA TYR A 50 -16.43 18.47 6.95
C TYR A 50 -15.34 18.72 8.00
N TYR A 51 -14.86 17.67 8.67
CA TYR A 51 -13.78 17.80 9.66
C TYR A 51 -12.44 18.08 9.00
N TRP A 52 -12.10 17.41 7.90
CA TRP A 52 -10.80 17.55 7.24
C TRP A 52 -10.61 18.89 6.54
N LYS A 53 -11.70 19.55 6.12
CA LYS A 53 -11.69 20.95 5.66
C LYS A 53 -11.05 21.88 6.70
N LYS A 54 -11.34 21.67 7.99
CA LYS A 54 -10.74 22.44 9.09
C LYS A 54 -9.24 22.16 9.25
N SER A 55 -8.77 21.00 8.80
CA SER A 55 -7.36 20.61 8.76
C SER A 55 -6.67 20.97 7.43
N GLY A 56 -7.31 21.78 6.58
CA GLY A 56 -6.74 22.29 5.34
C GLY A 56 -6.90 21.38 4.12
N LEU A 57 -7.82 20.41 4.15
CA LEU A 57 -8.27 19.70 2.94
C LEU A 57 -9.00 20.67 2.00
N LYS A 58 -8.65 20.61 0.72
CA LYS A 58 -9.32 21.33 -0.36
C LYS A 58 -10.26 20.42 -1.11
N ILE A 59 -11.37 20.96 -1.59
CA ILE A 59 -12.43 20.22 -2.26
C ILE A 59 -12.58 20.71 -3.70
N ALA A 60 -12.54 19.77 -4.63
CA ALA A 60 -12.84 20.01 -6.03
C ALA A 60 -14.14 19.30 -6.41
N ALA A 61 -15.02 19.99 -7.12
CA ALA A 61 -16.26 19.42 -7.60
C ALA A 61 -16.74 20.14 -8.87
N ASN A 62 -17.65 19.50 -9.62
CA ASN A 62 -18.40 20.17 -10.68
C ASN A 62 -19.49 21.09 -10.11
N GLU A 63 -20.09 21.92 -10.96
CA GLU A 63 -21.11 22.89 -10.56
C GLU A 63 -22.34 22.24 -9.91
N GLU A 64 -22.78 21.10 -10.44
CA GLU A 64 -23.91 20.33 -9.91
C GLU A 64 -23.68 19.91 -8.45
N MET A 65 -22.49 19.38 -8.14
CA MET A 65 -22.15 18.94 -6.79
C MET A 65 -21.88 20.09 -5.84
N ASN A 66 -21.54 21.29 -6.32
CA ASN A 66 -21.31 22.45 -5.46
C ASN A 66 -22.53 22.76 -4.59
N SER A 67 -23.73 22.75 -5.17
CA SER A 67 -24.99 22.97 -4.44
C SER A 67 -25.25 21.88 -3.39
N TRP A 68 -24.95 20.63 -3.74
CA TRP A 68 -25.12 19.50 -2.82
C TRP A 68 -24.18 19.61 -1.60
N TRP A 69 -22.89 19.90 -1.82
CA TRP A 69 -21.91 20.09 -0.75
C TRP A 69 -22.23 21.32 0.13
N ALA A 70 -22.67 22.41 -0.50
CA ALA A 70 -23.08 23.63 0.21
C ALA A 70 -24.23 23.37 1.18
N SER A 71 -25.16 22.46 0.87
CA SER A 71 -26.27 22.08 1.76
C SER A 71 -25.81 21.45 3.09
N PHE A 72 -24.57 20.94 3.15
CA PHE A 72 -23.93 20.41 4.36
C PHE A 72 -22.92 21.39 4.97
N GLY A 73 -22.89 22.64 4.51
CA GLY A 73 -21.93 23.66 4.97
C GLY A 73 -20.49 23.41 4.50
N ILE A 74 -20.30 22.63 3.43
CA ILE A 74 -18.99 22.33 2.86
C ILE A 74 -18.85 23.13 1.56
N GLY A 75 -18.02 24.18 1.58
CA GLY A 75 -17.73 24.93 0.36
C GLY A 75 -16.83 24.13 -0.59
N VAL A 76 -17.00 24.30 -1.90
CA VAL A 76 -16.07 23.81 -2.92
C VAL A 76 -14.97 24.87 -3.12
N ASP A 77 -13.69 24.45 -3.19
CA ASP A 77 -12.56 25.36 -3.37
C ASP A 77 -12.19 25.57 -4.84
N TYR A 78 -12.37 24.53 -5.68
CA TYR A 78 -11.92 24.51 -7.06
C TYR A 78 -12.92 23.79 -7.97
N SER A 79 -12.95 24.15 -9.26
CA SER A 79 -13.47 23.24 -10.28
C SER A 79 -12.51 22.04 -10.46
N LEU A 80 -12.98 20.97 -11.10
CA LEU A 80 -12.10 19.83 -11.41
C LEU A 80 -10.90 20.26 -12.28
N ASP A 81 -11.14 21.08 -13.31
CA ASP A 81 -10.08 21.51 -14.22
C ASP A 81 -9.05 22.40 -13.52
N GLU A 82 -9.50 23.30 -12.65
CA GLU A 82 -8.60 24.11 -11.81
C GLU A 82 -7.75 23.24 -10.87
N ALA A 83 -8.37 22.25 -10.22
CA ALA A 83 -7.69 21.32 -9.34
C ALA A 83 -6.65 20.48 -10.09
N VAL A 84 -6.99 20.00 -11.29
CA VAL A 84 -6.06 19.26 -12.16
C VAL A 84 -4.90 20.16 -12.53
N CYS A 85 -5.14 21.42 -12.94
CA CYS A 85 -4.09 22.38 -13.28
C CYS A 85 -3.14 22.68 -12.11
N LYS A 86 -3.67 22.77 -10.89
CA LYS A 86 -2.90 23.05 -9.67
C LYS A 86 -2.10 21.86 -9.14
N ALA A 87 -2.54 20.63 -9.39
CA ALA A 87 -1.94 19.43 -8.82
C ALA A 87 -0.63 19.02 -9.51
N ASP A 88 0.41 18.73 -8.73
CA ASP A 88 1.64 18.10 -9.25
C ASP A 88 1.47 16.60 -9.43
N VAL A 89 0.69 15.98 -8.53
CA VAL A 89 0.41 14.55 -8.53
C VAL A 89 -1.09 14.29 -8.54
N LEU A 90 -1.49 13.36 -9.40
CA LEU A 90 -2.84 12.83 -9.48
C LEU A 90 -2.84 11.41 -8.91
N VAL A 91 -3.65 11.15 -7.89
CA VAL A 91 -3.88 9.80 -7.36
C VAL A 91 -5.27 9.36 -7.74
N ILE A 92 -5.35 8.27 -8.50
CA ILE A 92 -6.56 7.82 -9.17
C ILE A 92 -6.98 6.48 -8.58
N PHE A 93 -8.12 6.47 -7.89
CA PHE A 93 -8.81 5.25 -7.45
C PHE A 93 -9.99 4.88 -8.34
N ASP A 94 -10.36 5.76 -9.29
CA ASP A 94 -11.40 5.51 -10.29
C ASP A 94 -10.87 5.77 -11.71
N PRO A 95 -10.53 4.70 -12.46
CA PRO A 95 -10.02 4.83 -13.82
C PRO A 95 -11.07 5.36 -14.82
N SER A 96 -12.37 5.32 -14.49
CA SER A 96 -13.40 5.92 -15.36
C SER A 96 -13.28 7.44 -15.44
N ILE A 97 -12.76 8.09 -14.39
CA ILE A 97 -12.49 9.53 -14.36
C ILE A 97 -11.28 9.87 -15.26
N TYR A 98 -10.31 8.95 -15.37
CA TYR A 98 -9.10 9.12 -16.20
C TYR A 98 -9.39 9.15 -17.70
N LEU A 99 -10.38 8.39 -18.17
CA LEU A 99 -10.69 8.24 -19.60
C LEU A 99 -11.25 9.51 -20.27
N THR A 100 -11.67 10.50 -19.50
CA THR A 100 -12.36 11.68 -20.03
C THR A 100 -11.50 12.94 -20.13
N GLN A 101 -10.31 12.98 -19.52
CA GLN A 101 -9.50 14.21 -19.49
C GLN A 101 -8.07 13.96 -20.02
N SER A 102 -7.69 14.75 -21.02
CA SER A 102 -6.34 14.82 -21.60
C SER A 102 -5.36 15.43 -20.60
N LEU A 103 -4.90 14.62 -19.64
CA LEU A 103 -4.01 15.06 -18.58
C LEU A 103 -2.68 15.60 -19.18
N SER A 104 -2.42 16.87 -18.89
CA SER A 104 -1.33 17.64 -19.49
C SER A 104 0.06 17.15 -19.07
N ARG A 105 1.02 17.37 -19.98
CA ARG A 105 2.44 16.99 -19.84
C ARG A 105 3.05 17.59 -18.55
N GLY A 106 3.52 16.73 -17.63
CA GLY A 106 4.42 17.12 -16.54
C GLY A 106 4.09 16.57 -15.15
N LYS A 107 2.87 16.02 -14.96
CA LYS A 107 2.39 15.51 -13.67
C LYS A 107 2.70 14.03 -13.49
N MET A 108 2.83 13.58 -12.24
CA MET A 108 2.83 12.15 -11.93
C MET A 108 1.39 11.66 -11.73
N ILE A 109 1.08 10.52 -12.32
CA ILE A 109 -0.23 9.86 -12.21
C ILE A 109 -0.02 8.53 -11.50
N ILE A 110 -0.65 8.36 -10.35
CA ILE A 110 -0.65 7.13 -9.56
C ILE A 110 -2.02 6.48 -9.74
N ILE A 111 -2.07 5.26 -10.26
CA ILE A 111 -3.31 4.52 -10.46
C ILE A 111 -3.34 3.33 -9.50
N SER A 112 -4.38 3.28 -8.66
CA SER A 112 -4.60 2.21 -7.69
C SER A 112 -5.64 1.23 -8.21
N ASN A 113 -5.20 -0.03 -8.33
CA ASN A 113 -5.98 -1.20 -8.71
C ASN A 113 -6.56 -1.21 -10.14
N ASP A 114 -6.38 -2.35 -10.81
CA ASP A 114 -6.93 -2.73 -12.11
C ASP A 114 -6.85 -1.71 -13.25
N ILE A 115 -5.75 -1.75 -14.02
CA ILE A 115 -5.90 -1.61 -15.47
C ILE A 115 -4.96 -2.60 -16.17
N THR A 116 -5.56 -3.50 -16.95
CA THR A 116 -4.97 -4.26 -18.05
C THR A 116 -4.47 -3.36 -19.19
N GLU A 117 -3.91 -2.19 -18.87
CA GLU A 117 -3.39 -1.26 -19.86
C GLU A 117 -1.89 -1.44 -20.02
N SER A 118 -1.49 -1.60 -21.28
CA SER A 118 -0.13 -1.46 -21.75
C SER A 118 0.40 -0.04 -21.45
N GLY A 119 1.60 0.04 -20.85
CA GLY A 119 2.40 1.27 -20.83
C GLY A 119 2.61 1.97 -19.47
N GLY A 120 2.07 1.46 -18.36
CA GLY A 120 2.41 1.94 -17.01
C GLY A 120 3.50 1.11 -16.32
N ILE A 121 4.26 1.72 -15.41
CA ILE A 121 5.32 1.01 -14.65
C ILE A 121 4.79 0.63 -13.27
N TYR A 122 4.91 -0.66 -12.93
CA TYR A 122 4.52 -1.17 -11.61
C TYR A 122 5.43 -0.60 -10.53
N PHE A 123 4.82 -0.09 -9.47
CA PHE A 123 5.59 0.49 -8.38
C PHE A 123 6.42 -0.54 -7.64
N SER A 124 7.70 -0.20 -7.40
CA SER A 124 8.61 -0.96 -6.53
C SER A 124 9.53 -0.03 -5.72
N PHE A 125 9.98 -0.48 -4.55
CA PHE A 125 10.95 0.29 -3.74
C PHE A 125 12.23 0.62 -4.51
N ARG A 126 12.60 -0.22 -5.48
CA ARG A 126 13.81 -0.09 -6.29
C ARG A 126 13.60 0.55 -7.66
N LEU A 127 12.45 1.18 -7.96
CA LEU A 127 12.32 1.91 -9.25
C LEU A 127 13.54 2.82 -9.46
N ASN A 128 14.24 2.65 -10.58
CA ASN A 128 15.38 3.51 -10.91
C ASN A 128 14.89 4.96 -11.05
N GLU A 129 15.77 5.93 -10.78
CA GLU A 129 15.44 7.36 -10.94
C GLU A 129 14.91 7.68 -12.35
N GLU A 130 15.39 6.95 -13.37
CA GLU A 130 14.93 7.04 -14.77
C GLU A 130 13.47 6.64 -14.98
N ILE A 131 12.91 5.75 -14.15
CA ILE A 131 11.52 5.30 -14.26
C ILE A 131 10.53 6.39 -13.79
N LEU A 132 10.97 7.29 -12.90
CA LEU A 132 10.16 8.43 -12.44
C LEU A 132 9.99 9.52 -13.52
N LEU A 133 10.75 9.45 -14.62
CA LEU A 133 10.51 10.27 -15.82
C LEU A 133 9.24 9.85 -16.57
N ASN A 134 8.77 8.61 -16.36
CA ASN A 134 7.50 8.14 -16.89
C ASN A 134 6.35 8.58 -15.98
N LYS A 135 5.51 9.45 -16.53
CA LYS A 135 4.42 10.18 -15.84
C LYS A 135 3.28 9.33 -15.29
N LYS A 136 3.33 7.99 -15.42
CA LYS A 136 2.26 7.06 -15.04
C LYS A 136 2.81 5.85 -14.27
N LEU A 137 2.42 5.76 -13.01
CA LEU A 137 2.78 4.71 -12.07
C LEU A 137 1.54 3.87 -11.73
N ILE A 138 1.67 2.55 -11.84
CA ILE A 138 0.63 1.61 -11.45
C ILE A 138 0.99 1.05 -10.08
N ILE A 139 0.10 1.23 -9.11
CA ILE A 139 0.25 0.64 -7.78
C ILE A 139 -0.30 -0.78 -7.84
N PRO A 140 0.52 -1.80 -7.48
CA PRO A 140 0.03 -3.17 -7.38
C PRO A 140 -1.06 -3.30 -6.31
N ASP A 141 -1.94 -4.29 -6.47
CA ASP A 141 -2.86 -4.70 -5.42
C ASP A 141 -2.08 -4.95 -4.12
N GLY A 142 -2.65 -4.55 -2.99
CA GLY A 142 -1.92 -4.57 -1.74
C GLY A 142 -1.55 -5.97 -1.26
N LEU A 143 -2.32 -7.00 -1.66
CA LEU A 143 -1.97 -8.39 -1.37
C LEU A 143 -0.81 -8.87 -2.23
N ASP A 144 -0.84 -8.56 -3.54
CA ASP A 144 0.26 -8.87 -4.47
C ASP A 144 1.56 -8.24 -3.97
N TYR A 145 1.48 -6.97 -3.57
CA TYR A 145 2.61 -6.25 -3.00
C TYR A 145 3.15 -6.91 -1.73
N ALA A 146 2.28 -7.26 -0.77
CA ALA A 146 2.71 -7.85 0.49
C ALA A 146 3.40 -9.21 0.27
N ILE A 147 2.84 -10.04 -0.62
CA ILE A 147 3.45 -11.32 -1.01
C ILE A 147 4.80 -11.09 -1.69
N SER A 148 4.88 -10.16 -2.66
CA SER A 148 6.13 -9.79 -3.32
C SER A 148 7.19 -9.32 -2.32
N TYR A 149 6.84 -8.44 -1.39
CA TYR A 149 7.75 -7.91 -0.40
C TYR A 149 8.20 -8.99 0.60
N PHE A 150 7.28 -9.86 1.03
CA PHE A 150 7.60 -11.00 1.88
C PHE A 150 8.58 -11.96 1.19
N SER A 151 8.29 -12.37 -0.04
CA SER A 151 9.17 -13.26 -0.81
C SER A 151 10.56 -12.65 -1.00
N LYS A 152 10.63 -11.35 -1.29
CA LYS A 152 11.90 -10.63 -1.38
C LYS A 152 12.69 -10.71 -0.08
N VAL A 153 12.05 -10.42 1.05
CA VAL A 153 12.70 -10.44 2.36
C VAL A 153 13.27 -11.83 2.62
N LEU A 154 12.49 -12.88 2.41
CA LEU A 154 12.95 -14.24 2.64
C LEU A 154 14.15 -14.59 1.74
N LEU A 155 14.07 -14.31 0.45
CA LEU A 155 15.10 -14.69 -0.52
C LEU A 155 16.39 -13.85 -0.43
N GLU A 156 16.28 -12.54 -0.18
CA GLU A 156 17.44 -11.63 -0.15
C GLU A 156 18.05 -11.47 1.26
N LYS A 157 17.24 -11.54 2.32
CA LYS A 157 17.68 -11.18 3.68
C LYS A 157 17.94 -12.37 4.58
N LEU A 158 17.52 -13.56 4.17
CA LEU A 158 17.76 -14.79 4.91
C LEU A 158 18.75 -15.72 4.20
N GLU A 159 19.84 -15.15 3.69
CA GLU A 159 20.91 -15.89 2.99
C GLU A 159 21.47 -17.06 3.81
N GLU A 160 21.49 -16.92 5.14
CA GLU A 160 21.96 -17.96 6.05
C GLU A 160 21.17 -19.26 5.98
N PHE A 161 19.90 -19.22 5.57
CA PHE A 161 19.10 -20.43 5.36
C PHE A 161 19.28 -20.99 3.95
N LYS A 162 19.95 -20.31 3.01
CA LYS A 162 20.09 -20.79 1.62
C LYS A 162 18.77 -21.36 1.07
N ILE A 163 17.78 -20.49 0.90
CA ILE A 163 16.45 -20.92 0.49
C ILE A 163 16.52 -21.59 -0.89
N LYS A 164 16.04 -22.84 -0.95
CA LYS A 164 15.86 -23.64 -2.17
C LYS A 164 14.52 -23.33 -2.82
N THR A 165 13.47 -23.30 -2.00
CA THR A 165 12.11 -23.10 -2.49
C THR A 165 11.31 -22.32 -1.46
N LEU A 166 10.56 -21.34 -1.94
CA LEU A 166 9.52 -20.63 -1.21
C LEU A 166 8.18 -20.96 -1.85
N ARG A 167 7.27 -21.58 -1.12
CA ARG A 167 5.90 -21.80 -1.54
C ARG A 167 4.99 -20.79 -0.85
N ILE A 168 4.15 -20.10 -1.62
CA ILE A 168 3.10 -19.21 -1.14
C ILE A 168 1.75 -19.84 -1.43
N ILE A 169 0.93 -20.00 -0.39
CA ILE A 169 -0.39 -20.64 -0.49
C ILE A 169 -1.47 -19.62 -0.12
N THR A 170 -2.38 -19.35 -1.05
CA THR A 170 -3.41 -18.30 -0.91
C THR A 170 -4.76 -18.74 -1.49
N ASN A 171 -5.85 -18.08 -1.10
CA ASN A 171 -7.20 -18.30 -1.62
C ASN A 171 -7.55 -17.37 -2.81
N LEU A 172 -6.54 -16.88 -3.54
CA LEU A 172 -6.80 -16.00 -4.67
C LEU A 172 -7.33 -16.82 -5.84
N SER A 173 -8.50 -16.44 -6.35
CA SER A 173 -9.10 -16.99 -7.57
C SER A 173 -8.40 -16.53 -8.86
N ALA A 174 -7.46 -15.57 -8.75
CA ALA A 174 -6.65 -15.14 -9.86
C ALA A 174 -5.70 -16.26 -10.28
N ALA A 175 -5.74 -16.64 -11.57
CA ALA A 175 -4.88 -17.67 -12.14
C ALA A 175 -3.41 -17.48 -11.71
N LYS A 176 -2.80 -18.54 -11.18
CA LYS A 176 -1.41 -18.62 -10.69
C LYS A 176 -0.40 -17.83 -11.55
N ASP A 177 -0.54 -17.92 -12.88
CA ASP A 177 0.34 -17.27 -13.86
C ASP A 177 0.19 -15.74 -13.87
N LYS A 178 -1.00 -15.20 -13.58
CA LYS A 178 -1.22 -13.75 -13.44
C LYS A 178 -0.57 -13.20 -12.18
N LEU A 179 -0.54 -13.96 -11.08
CA LEU A 179 0.13 -13.51 -9.86
C LEU A 179 1.63 -13.50 -10.08
N TYR A 180 2.22 -14.60 -10.56
CA TYR A 180 3.65 -14.70 -10.84
C TYR A 180 4.15 -13.56 -11.75
N ASN A 181 3.46 -13.33 -12.87
CA ASN A 181 3.79 -12.25 -13.80
C ASN A 181 3.65 -10.83 -13.22
N ARG A 182 2.80 -10.63 -12.21
CA ARG A 182 2.69 -9.37 -11.48
C ARG A 182 3.81 -9.23 -10.46
N LEU A 183 4.13 -10.29 -9.71
CA LEU A 183 5.21 -10.26 -8.72
C LEU A 183 6.59 -10.01 -9.37
N SER A 184 6.87 -10.66 -10.51
CA SER A 184 8.12 -10.49 -11.25
C SER A 184 8.30 -9.07 -11.80
N LYS A 185 7.20 -8.39 -12.16
CA LYS A 185 7.22 -6.97 -12.54
C LYS A 185 7.48 -6.03 -11.35
N ILE A 186 7.00 -6.39 -10.15
CA ILE A 186 7.23 -5.60 -8.93
C ILE A 186 8.71 -5.71 -8.51
N TYR A 187 9.33 -6.88 -8.64
CA TYR A 187 10.75 -7.06 -8.26
C TYR A 187 11.53 -7.92 -9.26
N PRO A 188 11.98 -7.35 -10.40
CA PRO A 188 12.61 -8.13 -11.46
C PRO A 188 13.93 -8.82 -11.07
N ASN A 189 14.56 -8.42 -9.96
CA ASN A 189 15.85 -8.95 -9.52
C ASN A 189 15.73 -10.09 -8.49
N ILE A 190 14.51 -10.50 -8.15
CA ILE A 190 14.31 -11.66 -7.29
C ILE A 190 14.35 -12.91 -8.16
N ASP A 191 15.07 -13.92 -7.68
CA ASP A 191 15.04 -15.27 -8.24
C ASP A 191 13.67 -15.92 -7.95
N PHE A 192 12.69 -15.53 -8.76
CA PHE A 192 11.32 -16.05 -8.67
C PHE A 192 11.21 -17.50 -9.13
N ASP A 193 12.25 -18.08 -9.74
CA ASP A 193 12.26 -19.52 -10.07
C ASP A 193 12.25 -20.38 -8.79
N LYS A 194 12.71 -19.82 -7.67
CA LYS A 194 12.57 -20.42 -6.34
C LYS A 194 11.20 -20.22 -5.70
N VAL A 195 10.33 -19.40 -6.28
CA VAL A 195 9.01 -19.07 -5.73
C VAL A 195 7.92 -19.84 -6.47
N SER A 196 7.21 -20.70 -5.74
CA SER A 196 5.99 -21.33 -6.21
C SER A 196 4.77 -20.69 -5.56
N ILE A 197 3.73 -20.45 -6.35
CA ILE A 197 2.44 -19.94 -5.86
C ILE A 197 1.42 -21.06 -6.04
N GLU A 198 0.67 -21.36 -4.99
CA GLU A 198 -0.39 -22.35 -4.98
C GLU A 198 -1.69 -21.72 -4.51
N THR A 199 -2.76 -21.99 -5.26
CA THR A 199 -4.11 -21.59 -4.90
C THR A 199 -4.78 -22.75 -4.18
N SER A 200 -5.08 -22.60 -2.90
CA SER A 200 -5.83 -23.60 -2.15
C SER A 200 -7.31 -23.21 -2.11
N HIS A 201 -8.18 -24.17 -2.39
CA HIS A 201 -9.64 -24.04 -2.26
C HIS A 201 -10.09 -24.20 -0.79
N GLY A 202 -9.15 -24.31 0.15
CA GLY A 202 -9.44 -24.44 1.57
C GLY A 202 -9.96 -23.15 2.20
N ASN A 203 -10.66 -23.30 3.33
CA ASN A 203 -11.17 -22.18 4.13
C ASN A 203 -10.02 -21.42 4.83
N PHE A 204 -9.27 -20.63 4.08
CA PHE A 204 -8.38 -19.63 4.67
C PHE A 204 -9.20 -18.63 5.47
N ARG A 205 -8.89 -18.50 6.76
CA ARG A 205 -9.54 -17.52 7.63
C ARG A 205 -9.27 -16.13 7.07
N SER A 206 -10.33 -15.39 6.76
CA SER A 206 -10.26 -14.00 6.30
C SER A 206 -11.27 -13.16 7.06
N THR A 207 -10.95 -11.87 7.23
CA THR A 207 -11.95 -10.86 7.56
C THR A 207 -12.24 -10.03 6.31
N LYS A 208 -13.12 -9.03 6.47
CA LYS A 208 -13.38 -8.04 5.43
C LYS A 208 -12.09 -7.35 4.96
N ASP A 209 -11.21 -7.01 5.90
CA ASP A 209 -10.05 -6.16 5.66
C ASP A 209 -8.71 -6.92 5.69
N LYS A 210 -8.68 -8.11 6.29
CA LYS A 210 -7.44 -8.87 6.53
C LYS A 210 -7.50 -10.26 5.91
N LYS A 211 -6.41 -10.66 5.26
CA LYS A 211 -6.23 -11.95 4.57
C LYS A 211 -5.12 -12.75 5.25
N ALA A 212 -5.32 -14.05 5.41
CA ALA A 212 -4.26 -14.97 5.79
C ALA A 212 -3.61 -15.55 4.54
N VAL A 213 -2.27 -15.57 4.51
CA VAL A 213 -1.47 -16.22 3.48
C VAL A 213 -0.55 -17.20 4.18
N GLN A 214 -0.56 -18.46 3.73
CA GLN A 214 0.36 -19.47 4.21
C GLN A 214 1.63 -19.48 3.39
N PHE A 215 2.73 -19.89 4.01
CA PHE A 215 3.99 -20.07 3.31
C PHE A 215 4.72 -21.32 3.79
N GLU A 216 5.56 -21.86 2.92
CA GLU A 216 6.54 -22.90 3.23
C GLU A 216 7.90 -22.48 2.68
N VAL A 217 8.92 -22.48 3.54
CA VAL A 217 10.32 -22.23 3.16
C VAL A 217 11.06 -23.55 3.25
N ILE A 218 11.63 -24.01 2.14
CA ILE A 218 12.53 -25.16 2.10
C ILE A 218 13.96 -24.64 1.96
N SER A 219 14.80 -25.05 2.88
CA SER A 219 16.17 -24.56 3.09
C SER A 219 17.19 -25.68 2.87
N GLU A 220 18.41 -25.34 2.47
CA GLU A 220 19.54 -26.30 2.50
C GLU A 220 20.05 -26.54 3.91
N ASN A 221 19.94 -25.52 4.75
CA ASN A 221 20.47 -25.52 6.10
C ASN A 221 19.36 -25.86 7.10
N LYS A 222 19.76 -26.19 8.32
CA LYS A 222 18.80 -26.35 9.40
C LYS A 222 18.11 -25.02 9.71
N ILE A 223 16.79 -25.03 9.81
CA ILE A 223 15.99 -23.89 10.24
C ILE A 223 15.65 -24.04 11.72
N GLU A 224 15.89 -22.99 12.48
CA GLU A 224 15.43 -22.86 13.85
C GLU A 224 14.47 -21.68 13.94
N THR A 225 13.29 -21.89 14.51
CA THR A 225 12.23 -20.87 14.57
C THR A 225 12.74 -19.57 15.21
N GLN A 226 13.46 -19.66 16.32
CA GLN A 226 13.97 -18.47 17.00
C GLN A 226 15.01 -17.74 16.15
N LYS A 227 15.88 -18.48 15.45
CA LYS A 227 16.86 -17.89 14.55
C LYS A 227 16.19 -17.16 13.38
N PHE A 228 15.16 -17.77 12.81
CA PHE A 228 14.33 -17.15 11.77
C PHE A 228 13.67 -15.86 12.24
N ILE A 229 13.06 -15.88 13.43
CA ILE A 229 12.46 -14.68 14.04
C ILE A 229 13.51 -13.59 14.23
N ASN A 230 14.63 -13.90 14.88
CA ASN A 230 15.70 -12.93 15.16
C ASN A 230 16.27 -12.29 13.89
N SER A 231 16.33 -13.02 12.78
CA SER A 231 16.82 -12.49 11.50
C SER A 231 15.83 -11.53 10.84
N LEU A 232 14.54 -11.72 11.07
CA LEU A 232 13.48 -10.85 10.56
C LEU A 232 13.16 -9.67 11.49
N GLU A 233 13.29 -9.80 12.80
CA GLU A 233 13.08 -8.71 13.78
C GLU A 233 14.03 -7.53 13.56
N LYS A 234 15.19 -7.77 12.94
CA LYS A 234 16.14 -6.72 12.54
C LYS A 234 15.62 -5.83 11.41
N LEU A 235 14.49 -6.18 10.78
CA LEU A 235 13.90 -5.45 9.66
C LEU A 235 12.74 -4.58 10.15
N ASP A 236 12.84 -3.27 9.92
CA ASP A 236 11.93 -2.23 10.41
C ASP A 236 10.44 -2.37 9.99
N PHE A 237 10.12 -3.31 9.11
CA PHE A 237 8.82 -3.44 8.43
C PHE A 237 8.11 -4.76 8.70
N ILE A 238 8.58 -5.56 9.66
CA ILE A 238 7.99 -6.86 9.95
C ILE A 238 7.47 -6.85 11.37
N ALA A 239 6.19 -7.15 11.52
CA ALA A 239 5.59 -7.37 12.83
C ALA A 239 5.39 -8.85 13.08
N PHE A 240 5.47 -9.20 14.36
CA PHE A 240 5.13 -10.51 14.88
C PHE A 240 3.92 -10.43 15.80
N THR A 241 3.18 -11.53 15.89
CA THR A 241 2.07 -11.65 16.82
C THR A 241 2.02 -13.04 17.43
N ASP A 242 1.64 -13.10 18.70
CA ASP A 242 1.31 -14.31 19.44
C ASP A 242 -0.15 -14.76 19.22
N ARG A 243 -0.93 -13.99 18.45
CA ARG A 243 -2.36 -14.26 18.21
C ARG A 243 -2.56 -15.27 17.09
N ARG A 244 -3.51 -16.18 17.30
CA ARG A 244 -3.97 -17.18 16.31
C ARG A 244 -5.24 -16.77 15.57
N ASN A 245 -5.96 -15.80 16.11
CA ASN A 245 -7.25 -15.36 15.61
C ASN A 245 -7.08 -14.11 14.74
N ILE A 246 -7.43 -14.23 13.46
CA ILE A 246 -7.31 -13.11 12.51
C ILE A 246 -8.14 -11.88 12.91
N LYS A 247 -9.25 -12.06 13.65
CA LYS A 247 -10.06 -10.93 14.15
C LYS A 247 -9.30 -10.12 15.20
N GLU A 248 -8.65 -10.78 16.15
CA GLU A 248 -7.82 -10.12 17.16
C GLU A 248 -6.63 -9.41 16.51
N VAL A 249 -6.00 -10.04 15.51
CA VAL A 249 -4.90 -9.42 14.74
C VAL A 249 -5.38 -8.21 13.92
N ASP A 250 -6.62 -8.23 13.43
CA ASP A 250 -7.23 -7.09 12.73
C ASP A 250 -7.54 -5.94 13.70
N GLU A 251 -8.07 -6.23 14.89
CA GLU A 251 -8.35 -5.23 15.93
C GLU A 251 -7.07 -4.55 16.44
N VAL A 252 -6.02 -5.32 16.75
CA VAL A 252 -4.74 -4.75 17.19
C VAL A 252 -4.11 -3.90 16.09
N GLU A 253 -4.09 -4.37 14.83
CA GLU A 253 -3.58 -3.57 13.72
C GLU A 253 -4.39 -2.27 13.53
N LYS A 254 -5.72 -2.33 13.65
CA LYS A 254 -6.58 -1.13 13.57
C LYS A 254 -6.24 -0.11 14.65
N LEU A 255 -5.93 -0.54 15.87
CA LEU A 255 -5.47 0.36 16.94
C LEU A 255 -4.09 0.96 16.60
N LEU A 256 -3.13 0.13 16.18
CA LEU A 256 -1.80 0.59 15.77
C LEU A 256 -1.85 1.61 14.63
N VAL A 257 -2.77 1.42 13.69
CA VAL A 257 -3.00 2.34 12.58
C VAL A 257 -3.71 3.62 13.03
N CYS A 258 -4.79 3.52 13.81
CA CYS A 258 -5.60 4.67 14.18
C CYS A 258 -4.86 5.63 15.10
N GLU A 259 -4.22 5.08 16.13
CA GLU A 259 -3.55 5.83 17.20
C GLU A 259 -2.14 6.20 16.79
N TYR A 260 -1.41 5.24 16.22
CA TYR A 260 0.01 5.37 15.99
C TYR A 260 0.38 5.48 14.52
N ASN A 261 -0.52 5.34 13.53
CA ASN A 261 -0.14 5.31 12.10
C ASN A 261 1.02 4.32 11.79
N ILE A 262 1.09 3.21 12.52
CA ILE A 262 2.11 2.18 12.27
C ILE A 262 1.57 1.25 11.19
N PHE A 263 2.36 1.03 10.15
CA PHE A 263 2.03 0.16 9.03
C PHE A 263 2.98 -1.01 8.96
N TYR A 264 2.41 -2.21 8.87
CA TYR A 264 3.16 -3.42 8.56
C TYR A 264 2.63 -3.98 7.25
N PRO A 265 3.49 -4.16 6.23
CA PRO A 265 3.10 -4.85 5.01
C PRO A 265 2.48 -6.22 5.26
N PHE A 266 3.01 -6.93 6.26
CA PHE A 266 2.49 -8.20 6.75
C PHE A 266 2.85 -8.39 8.23
N ILE A 267 2.05 -9.22 8.91
CA ILE A 267 2.27 -9.62 10.30
C ILE A 267 2.44 -11.15 10.35
N ILE A 268 3.55 -11.63 10.90
CA ILE A 268 3.85 -13.06 11.04
C ILE A 268 3.24 -13.58 12.35
N SER A 269 2.46 -14.65 12.28
CA SER A 269 1.91 -15.30 13.48
C SER A 269 2.87 -16.37 14.00
N ILE A 270 3.53 -16.08 15.12
CA ILE A 270 4.51 -16.98 15.75
C ILE A 270 3.89 -18.35 16.05
N PRO A 271 2.66 -18.48 16.58
CA PRO A 271 2.09 -19.78 16.89
C PRO A 271 1.79 -20.66 15.67
N PHE A 272 1.86 -20.12 14.45
CA PHE A 272 1.73 -20.88 13.21
C PHE A 272 3.08 -21.18 12.55
N LEU A 273 4.20 -20.79 13.14
CA LEU A 273 5.53 -21.18 12.69
C LEU A 273 5.84 -22.61 13.15
N GLU A 274 6.10 -23.50 12.19
CA GLU A 274 6.38 -24.90 12.43
C GLU A 274 7.59 -25.34 11.61
N VAL A 275 8.61 -25.89 12.26
CA VAL A 275 9.75 -26.52 11.58
C VAL A 275 9.42 -28.00 11.38
N ILE A 276 9.50 -28.44 10.14
CA ILE A 276 9.24 -29.81 9.70
C ILE A 276 10.55 -30.36 9.13
N ASN A 277 10.95 -31.54 9.58
CA ASN A 277 12.16 -32.25 9.12
C ASN A 277 13.45 -31.41 9.14
N ASP A 278 13.58 -30.52 10.14
CA ASP A 278 14.72 -29.60 10.35
C ASP A 278 15.02 -28.57 9.24
N ASN A 279 14.49 -28.71 8.03
CA ASN A 279 14.86 -27.89 6.86
C ASN A 279 13.66 -27.23 6.17
N MET A 280 12.44 -27.47 6.65
CA MET A 280 11.23 -26.83 6.13
C MET A 280 10.58 -26.02 7.24
N LEU A 281 10.28 -24.74 6.98
CA LEU A 281 9.51 -23.89 7.87
C LEU A 281 8.16 -23.57 7.22
N ARG A 282 7.08 -23.96 7.88
CA ARG A 282 5.72 -23.55 7.52
C ARG A 282 5.29 -22.39 8.40
N GLY A 283 4.51 -21.46 7.84
CA GLY A 283 4.00 -20.32 8.59
C GLY A 283 2.75 -19.70 8.01
N THR A 284 2.21 -18.72 8.73
CA THR A 284 1.12 -17.87 8.26
C THR A 284 1.47 -16.41 8.48
N ILE A 285 1.25 -15.61 7.44
CA ILE A 285 1.26 -14.15 7.51
C ILE A 285 -0.16 -13.61 7.37
N TYR A 286 -0.42 -12.51 8.06
CA TYR A 286 -1.64 -11.72 7.90
C TYR A 286 -1.33 -10.44 7.14
N VAL A 287 -2.18 -10.15 6.16
CA VAL A 287 -2.01 -9.02 5.25
C VAL A 287 -3.28 -8.19 5.26
N ASN A 288 -3.12 -6.86 5.32
CA ASN A 288 -4.20 -5.92 5.06
C ASN A 288 -3.98 -5.29 3.67
N PRO A 289 -4.66 -5.79 2.62
CA PRO A 289 -4.39 -5.32 1.25
C PRO A 289 -4.65 -3.81 1.11
N GLN A 290 -5.71 -3.31 1.72
CA GLN A 290 -6.06 -1.89 1.64
C GLN A 290 -4.98 -1.00 2.28
N GLN A 291 -4.41 -1.40 3.42
CA GLN A 291 -3.32 -0.63 4.02
C GLN A 291 -2.05 -0.68 3.18
N ASN A 292 -1.76 -1.83 2.57
CA ASN A 292 -0.61 -1.98 1.67
C ASN A 292 -0.72 -1.09 0.42
N GLU A 293 -1.89 -0.97 -0.19
CA GLU A 293 -2.11 -0.04 -1.31
C GLU A 293 -1.86 1.41 -0.90
N ILE A 294 -2.39 1.84 0.26
CA ILE A 294 -2.16 3.19 0.79
C ILE A 294 -0.67 3.42 1.03
N PHE A 295 0.01 2.46 1.64
CA PHE A 295 1.44 2.54 1.88
C PHE A 295 2.24 2.69 0.57
N ASN A 296 1.87 1.94 -0.47
CA ASN A 296 2.49 2.05 -1.78
C ASN A 296 2.26 3.42 -2.44
N VAL A 297 1.04 3.96 -2.34
CA VAL A 297 0.74 5.33 -2.83
C VAL A 297 1.60 6.35 -2.07
N ILE A 298 1.68 6.27 -0.73
CA ILE A 298 2.51 7.17 0.07
C ILE A 298 3.97 7.05 -0.34
N PHE A 299 4.48 5.82 -0.53
CA PHE A 299 5.86 5.62 -0.94
C PHE A 299 6.13 6.20 -2.32
N ALA A 300 5.24 5.98 -3.29
CA ALA A 300 5.33 6.56 -4.62
C ALA A 300 5.38 8.10 -4.57
N LEU A 301 4.51 8.71 -3.77
CA LEU A 301 4.52 10.16 -3.53
C LEU A 301 5.87 10.59 -2.95
N VAL A 302 6.38 9.90 -1.93
CA VAL A 302 7.67 10.24 -1.28
C VAL A 302 8.81 10.16 -2.29
N LYS A 303 8.83 9.09 -3.08
CA LYS A 303 9.86 8.89 -4.09
C LYS A 303 9.84 9.96 -5.17
N PHE A 304 8.66 10.43 -5.56
CA PHE A 304 8.51 11.50 -6.53
C PHE A 304 8.93 12.86 -5.99
N PHE A 305 8.44 13.25 -4.81
CA PHE A 305 8.75 14.57 -4.25
C PHE A 305 10.15 14.65 -3.61
N PHE A 306 10.72 13.52 -3.20
CA PHE A 306 11.97 13.43 -2.44
C PHE A 306 12.88 12.28 -2.91
N PRO A 307 13.26 12.21 -4.20
CA PRO A 307 13.99 11.07 -4.76
C PRO A 307 15.34 10.80 -4.06
N HIS A 308 16.00 11.83 -3.54
CA HIS A 308 17.31 11.71 -2.87
C HIS A 308 17.21 11.50 -1.34
N SER A 309 16.00 11.51 -0.76
CA SER A 309 15.81 11.33 0.69
C SER A 309 14.65 10.39 1.01
N VAL A 310 14.37 9.43 0.14
CA VAL A 310 13.22 8.51 0.27
C VAL A 310 13.27 7.76 1.58
N ASN A 311 14.39 7.12 1.89
CA ASN A 311 14.54 6.32 3.11
C ASN A 311 14.36 7.18 4.37
N ASP A 312 14.98 8.36 4.42
CA ASP A 312 14.82 9.28 5.56
C ASP A 312 13.37 9.74 5.74
N LYS A 313 12.69 10.12 4.65
CA LYS A 313 11.28 10.54 4.68
C LYS A 313 10.35 9.41 5.10
N ILE A 314 10.54 8.22 4.55
CA ILE A 314 9.74 7.03 4.91
C ILE A 314 9.98 6.65 6.37
N SER A 315 11.24 6.59 6.81
CA SER A 315 11.56 6.34 8.22
C SER A 315 10.95 7.40 9.13
N LYS A 316 10.95 8.69 8.76
CA LYS A 316 10.30 9.75 9.54
C LYS A 316 8.79 9.60 9.58
N ILE A 317 8.14 9.29 8.46
CA ILE A 317 6.71 9.01 8.40
C ILE A 317 6.38 7.87 9.38
N LEU A 318 7.14 6.78 9.34
CA LEU A 318 6.93 5.58 10.16
C LEU A 318 7.39 5.73 11.62
N LYS A 319 8.28 6.67 11.94
CA LYS A 319 8.73 6.95 13.32
C LYS A 319 7.94 8.06 13.99
N SER A 320 7.41 9.03 13.24
CA SER A 320 6.48 10.04 13.74
C SER A 320 5.18 9.43 14.27
N SER A 321 4.90 8.23 13.79
CA SER A 321 3.92 7.25 14.26
C SER A 321 4.16 6.76 15.70
N ILE A 322 5.40 6.80 16.18
CA ILE A 322 5.79 6.39 17.53
C ILE A 322 6.00 7.66 18.38
N ARG A 323 4.91 8.37 18.71
CA ARG A 323 4.97 9.21 19.92
C ARG A 323 4.95 8.24 21.10
N ARG A 324 6.13 8.12 21.73
CA ARG A 324 6.39 7.32 22.95
C ARG A 324 5.16 7.27 23.86
N ILE A 325 4.68 6.07 24.15
CA ILE A 325 3.99 5.76 25.40
C ILE A 325 5.06 5.59 26.46
#